data_AF-A0A376KX46-F1
#
_entry.id   AF-A0A376KX46-F1
#
_cell.length_a   1.000
_cell.length_b   1.000
_cell.length_c   1.000
_cell.angle_alpha   90.00
_cell.angle_beta   90.00
_cell.angle_gamma   90.00
#
_symmetry.space_group_name_H-M   'P 1'
#
loop_
_entity.id
_entity.type
_entity.pdbx_description
1 polymer ?
#
loop_
_entity_poly.entity_id
_entity_poly.type
_entity_poly.pdbx_seq_one_letter_code
_entity_poly.pdbx_strand_id
1 'polypeptide(L)'
;MRAGVEINRHGKALAYHVQDDDWPGYGVSKWTRITATLPSGRPGMIHVFQPQEDGQTRGANQFYSVMERLKMLDTLQATQLQSAVVRAMYAATIESTLDSEKSV
;
A
#
# COMPACT_ATOMS: atom_id res chain seq x y z
N MET A 1 3.95 2.06 -24.58
CA MET A 1 3.32 1.10 -23.64
C MET A 1 2.89 1.89 -22.41
N ARG A 2 1.58 1.93 -22.09
CA ARG A 2 1.07 2.73 -20.97
C ARG A 2 0.72 1.81 -19.80
N ALA A 3 1.46 1.92 -18.69
CA ALA A 3 1.20 1.23 -17.42
C ALA A 3 0.96 -0.31 -17.51
N GLY A 4 1.64 -1.01 -18.42
CA GLY A 4 1.53 -2.46 -18.56
C GLY A 4 0.43 -2.95 -19.52
N VAL A 5 -0.30 -2.04 -20.20
CA VAL A 5 -1.31 -2.40 -21.20
C VAL A 5 -0.84 -2.00 -22.60
N GLU A 6 -0.90 -2.94 -23.52
CA GLU A 6 -0.72 -2.72 -24.95
C GLU A 6 -2.08 -2.35 -25.56
N ILE A 7 -2.20 -1.15 -26.15
CA ILE A 7 -3.45 -0.62 -26.70
C ILE A 7 -3.32 -0.33 -28.19
N ASN A 8 -4.39 -0.50 -28.95
CA ASN A 8 -4.45 -0.09 -30.35
C ASN A 8 -4.83 1.40 -30.49
N ARG A 9 -4.83 1.91 -31.73
CA ARG A 9 -5.20 3.32 -32.04
C ARG A 9 -6.61 3.73 -31.62
N HIS A 10 -7.48 2.78 -31.31
CA HIS A 10 -8.85 3.00 -30.87
C HIS A 10 -9.02 2.74 -29.35
N GLY A 11 -7.92 2.60 -28.60
CA GLY A 11 -7.94 2.38 -27.15
C GLY A 11 -8.27 0.95 -26.71
N LYS A 12 -8.46 -0.01 -27.62
CA LYS A 12 -8.71 -1.41 -27.27
C LYS A 12 -7.43 -2.08 -26.79
N ALA A 13 -7.49 -2.77 -25.65
CA ALA A 13 -6.41 -3.60 -25.14
C ALA A 13 -6.12 -4.79 -26.07
N LEU A 14 -4.85 -4.93 -26.47
CA LEU A 14 -4.32 -6.04 -27.27
C LEU A 14 -3.67 -7.10 -26.37
N ALA A 15 -2.91 -6.65 -25.37
CA ALA A 15 -2.24 -7.51 -24.42
C ALA A 15 -1.95 -6.78 -23.10
N TYR A 16 -1.71 -7.57 -22.07
CA TYR A 16 -1.32 -7.15 -20.73
C TYR A 16 0.06 -7.71 -20.42
N HIS A 17 0.90 -6.90 -19.79
CA HIS A 17 2.20 -7.28 -19.31
C HIS A 17 2.14 -7.35 -17.79
N VAL A 18 2.22 -8.57 -17.27
CA VAL A 18 2.20 -8.85 -15.83
C VAL A 18 3.62 -9.17 -15.41
N GLN A 19 4.09 -8.48 -14.39
CA GLN A 19 5.34 -8.80 -13.73
C GLN A 19 5.06 -9.87 -12.68
N ASP A 20 5.82 -10.97 -12.71
CA ASP A 20 5.91 -11.86 -11.57
C ASP A 20 6.74 -11.13 -10.50
N ASP A 21 6.05 -10.60 -9.49
CA ASP A 21 6.66 -9.97 -8.33
C ASP A 21 6.82 -11.02 -7.23
N ASP A 22 8.05 -11.49 -7.04
CA ASP A 22 8.39 -12.45 -5.99
C ASP A 22 8.96 -11.63 -4.83
N TRP A 23 8.12 -11.23 -3.86
CA TRP A 23 8.58 -10.49 -2.67
C TRP A 23 9.05 -11.47 -1.57
N PRO A 24 10.23 -11.28 -0.93
CA PRO A 24 11.13 -10.11 -0.97
C PRO A 24 12.33 -10.32 -1.91
N GLY A 25 12.12 -11.04 -3.01
CA GLY A 25 13.14 -11.48 -3.94
C GLY A 25 13.81 -10.30 -4.67
N TYR A 26 15.11 -10.13 -4.41
CA TYR A 26 16.04 -9.32 -5.19
C TYR A 26 16.28 -9.86 -6.62
N GLY A 27 15.33 -10.62 -7.16
CA GLY A 27 15.44 -11.35 -8.42
C GLY A 27 15.11 -10.48 -9.64
N VAL A 28 15.53 -10.97 -10.81
CA VAL A 28 15.19 -10.34 -12.10
C VAL A 28 13.69 -10.44 -12.31
N SER A 29 13.03 -9.29 -12.39
CA SER A 29 11.59 -9.19 -12.66
C SER A 29 11.25 -9.89 -13.99
N LYS A 30 10.56 -11.02 -13.91
CA LYS A 30 10.10 -11.73 -15.10
C LYS A 30 8.80 -11.09 -15.58
N TRP A 31 8.80 -10.65 -16.83
CA TRP A 31 7.63 -10.07 -17.47
C TRP A 31 6.95 -11.09 -18.37
N THR A 32 5.68 -11.36 -18.11
CA THR A 32 4.86 -12.26 -18.90
C THR A 32 3.82 -11.46 -19.68
N ARG A 33 3.76 -11.67 -21.00
CA ARG A 33 2.75 -11.05 -21.87
C ARG A 33 1.55 -11.98 -22.02
N ILE A 34 0.37 -11.48 -21.71
CA ILE A 34 -0.91 -12.17 -21.80
C ILE A 34 -1.77 -11.45 -22.84
N THR A 35 -2.27 -12.16 -23.85
CA THR A 35 -3.17 -11.54 -24.85
C THR A 35 -4.52 -11.20 -24.23
N ALA A 36 -5.12 -10.06 -24.62
CA ALA A 36 -6.42 -9.65 -24.09
C ALA A 36 -7.54 -10.65 -24.46
N THR A 37 -7.41 -11.28 -25.64
CA THR A 37 -8.31 -12.33 -26.12
C THR A 37 -7.46 -13.53 -26.55
N LEU A 38 -7.84 -14.74 -26.13
CA LEU A 38 -7.22 -15.98 -26.61
C LEU A 38 -7.66 -16.28 -28.04
N PRO A 39 -6.94 -17.17 -28.77
CA PRO A 39 -7.39 -17.67 -30.06
C PRO A 39 -8.80 -18.28 -30.03
N SER A 40 -9.24 -18.78 -28.87
CA SER A 40 -10.59 -19.31 -28.65
C SER A 40 -11.68 -18.24 -28.51
N GLY A 41 -11.35 -16.95 -28.57
CA GLY A 41 -12.29 -15.83 -28.38
C GLY A 41 -12.60 -15.50 -26.91
N ARG A 42 -12.09 -16.30 -25.96
CA ARG A 42 -12.27 -16.04 -24.52
C ARG A 42 -11.37 -14.89 -24.04
N PRO A 43 -11.79 -14.10 -23.03
CA PRO A 43 -10.90 -13.13 -22.38
C PRO A 43 -9.68 -13.83 -21.79
N GLY A 44 -8.47 -13.35 -22.12
CA GLY A 44 -7.23 -13.87 -21.55
C GLY A 44 -6.84 -13.21 -20.23
N MET A 45 -7.38 -12.04 -19.97
CA MET A 45 -7.26 -11.34 -18.70
C MET A 45 -8.51 -10.51 -18.45
N ILE A 46 -9.02 -10.58 -17.23
CA ILE A 46 -10.13 -9.76 -16.76
C ILE A 46 -9.53 -8.54 -16.05
N HIS A 47 -9.55 -7.40 -16.72
CA HIS A 47 -9.00 -6.16 -16.19
C HIS A 47 -10.16 -5.21 -15.83
N VAL A 48 -10.57 -5.24 -14.56
CA VAL A 48 -11.69 -4.44 -14.04
C VAL A 48 -11.13 -3.21 -13.35
N PHE A 49 -11.44 -2.04 -13.89
CA PHE A 49 -11.16 -0.76 -13.26
C PHE A 49 -12.17 0.28 -13.75
N GLN A 50 -12.30 1.36 -12.99
CA GLN A 50 -13.13 2.49 -13.38
C GLN A 50 -12.23 3.62 -13.91
N PRO A 51 -12.24 3.90 -15.23
CA PRO A 51 -11.51 5.05 -15.77
C PRO A 51 -12.18 6.35 -15.32
N GLN A 52 -11.39 7.29 -14.83
CA GLN A 52 -11.79 8.66 -14.49
C GLN A 52 -11.33 9.66 -15.56
N GLU A 53 -10.21 9.38 -16.23
CA GLU A 53 -9.64 10.22 -17.28
C GLU A 53 -9.47 9.46 -18.61
N ASP A 54 -9.43 10.20 -19.72
CA ASP A 54 -9.24 9.60 -21.04
C ASP A 54 -7.83 9.03 -21.21
N GLY A 55 -7.73 7.87 -21.84
CA GLY A 55 -6.46 7.14 -22.01
C GLY A 55 -5.88 6.53 -20.72
N GLN A 56 -6.63 6.54 -19.61
CA GLN A 56 -6.26 5.88 -18.37
C GLN A 56 -6.31 4.36 -18.52
N THR A 57 -5.19 3.69 -18.23
CA THR A 57 -5.06 2.23 -18.35
C THR A 57 -5.02 1.51 -17.00
N ARG A 58 -5.17 2.23 -15.88
CA ARG A 58 -5.32 1.68 -14.52
C ARG A 58 -6.20 2.60 -13.69
N GLY A 59 -7.07 2.04 -12.86
CA GLY A 59 -7.90 2.82 -11.95
C GLY A 59 -7.04 3.62 -10.96
N ALA A 60 -7.47 4.84 -10.66
CA ALA A 60 -6.95 5.56 -9.50
C ALA A 60 -7.48 4.88 -8.24
N ASN A 61 -6.60 4.58 -7.28
CA ASN A 61 -7.03 4.00 -6.01
C ASN A 61 -7.80 5.07 -5.21
N GLN A 62 -9.10 4.85 -5.01
CA GLN A 62 -9.98 5.78 -4.28
C GLN A 62 -9.50 6.01 -2.83
N PHE A 63 -8.75 5.06 -2.27
CA PHE A 63 -8.22 5.15 -0.91
C PHE A 63 -6.95 6.00 -0.78
N TYR A 64 -6.39 6.55 -1.87
CA TYR A 64 -5.22 7.44 -1.77
C TYR A 64 -5.47 8.62 -0.81
N SER A 65 -6.69 9.17 -0.82
CA SER A 65 -7.09 10.29 0.05
C SER A 65 -7.07 9.96 1.54
N VAL A 66 -7.22 8.68 1.91
CA VAL A 66 -7.25 8.24 3.31
C VAL A 66 -5.93 7.61 3.75
N MET A 67 -5.06 7.19 2.83
CA MET A 67 -3.77 6.57 3.18
C MET A 67 -2.87 7.49 4.02
N GLU A 68 -2.83 8.78 3.70
CA GLU A 68 -2.04 9.74 4.48
C GLU A 68 -2.56 9.84 5.93
N ARG A 69 -3.88 9.86 6.10
CA ARG A 69 -4.53 9.89 7.42
C ARG A 69 -4.28 8.60 8.20
N LEU A 70 -4.33 7.44 7.53
CA LEU A 70 -4.01 6.15 8.14
C LEU A 70 -2.55 6.12 8.64
N LYS A 71 -1.61 6.65 7.85
CA LYS A 71 -0.21 6.74 8.28
C LYS A 71 -0.02 7.67 9.48
N MET A 72 -0.70 8.81 9.51
CA MET A 72 -0.67 9.70 10.66
C MET A 72 -1.27 9.07 11.92
N LEU A 73 -2.34 8.28 11.79
CA LEU A 73 -2.94 7.55 12.91
C LEU A 73 -1.99 6.53 13.53
N ASP A 74 -1.28 5.77 12.70
CA ASP A 74 -0.27 4.80 13.16
C ASP A 74 0.87 5.52 13.92
N THR A 75 1.33 6.65 13.37
CA THR A 75 2.35 7.49 14.02
C THR A 75 1.85 8.08 15.34
N LEU A 76 0.59 8.53 15.39
CA LEU A 76 -0.03 9.06 16.60
C LEU A 76 -0.12 7.98 17.69
N GLN A 77 -0.58 6.77 17.35
CA GLN A 77 -0.62 5.65 18.29
C GLN A 77 0.77 5.33 18.85
N ALA A 78 1.81 5.32 18.01
CA ALA A 78 3.18 5.10 18.46
C ALA A 78 3.65 6.19 19.45
N THR A 79 3.39 7.47 19.15
CA THR A 79 3.79 8.58 20.03
C THR A 79 3.01 8.62 21.35
N GLN A 80 1.73 8.23 21.34
CA GLN A 80 0.92 8.10 22.55
C GLN A 80 1.46 6.99 23.46
N LEU A 81 1.81 5.83 22.88
CA LEU A 81 2.42 4.73 23.62
C LEU A 81 3.73 5.18 24.27
N GLN A 82 4.60 5.84 23.51
CA GLN A 82 5.87 6.39 24.02
C GLN A 82 5.64 7.41 25.14
N SER A 83 4.68 8.33 24.96
CA SER A 83 4.36 9.35 25.97
C SER A 83 3.80 8.73 27.25
N ALA A 84 2.97 7.68 27.14
CA ALA A 84 2.43 6.96 28.29
C ALA A 84 3.53 6.23 29.07
N VAL A 85 4.47 5.58 28.37
CA VAL A 85 5.65 4.95 29.00
C VAL A 85 6.50 5.98 29.73
N VAL A 86 6.80 7.12 29.10
CA VAL A 86 7.58 8.19 29.74
C VAL A 86 6.88 8.74 30.98
N ARG A 87 5.56 9.01 30.91
CA ARG A 87 4.77 9.48 32.06
C ARG A 87 4.73 8.47 33.19
N ALA A 88 4.59 7.17 32.88
CA ALA A 88 4.62 6.10 33.86
C ALA A 88 5.99 6.02 34.56
N MET A 89 7.10 6.15 33.82
CA MET A 89 8.45 6.17 34.38
C MET A 89 8.68 7.39 35.29
N TYR A 90 8.22 8.58 34.89
CA TYR A 90 8.25 9.78 35.74
C TYR A 90 7.43 9.58 37.02
N ALA A 91 6.20 9.07 36.91
CA ALA A 91 5.34 8.80 38.06
C ALA A 91 5.96 7.78 39.02
N ALA A 92 6.50 6.67 38.49
CA ALA A 92 7.15 5.64 39.29
C ALA A 92 8.41 6.15 40.01
N THR A 93 9.16 7.06 39.38
CA THR A 93 10.34 7.69 40.02
C THR A 93 9.91 8.61 41.16
N ILE A 94 8.87 9.43 40.95
CA ILE A 94 8.34 10.33 41.97
C ILE A 94 7.77 9.53 43.16
N GLU A 95 6.97 8.49 42.89
CA GLU A 95 6.45 7.59 43.93
C GLU A 95 7.58 6.88 44.69
N SER A 96 8.59 6.36 43.99
CA SER A 96 9.74 5.71 44.63
C SER A 96 10.53 6.66 45.54
N THR A 97 10.69 7.94 45.16
CA THR A 97 11.35 8.93 46.04
C THR A 97 10.51 9.31 47.26
N LEU A 98 9.18 9.38 47.11
CA LEU A 98 8.26 9.70 48.21
C LEU A 98 8.11 8.55 49.21
N ASP A 99 8.12 7.31 48.75
CA ASP A 99 8.04 6.13 49.62
C ASP A 99 9.37 5.94 50.40
N SER A 100 10.49 6.34 49.80
CA SER A 100 11.80 6.36 50.46
C SER A 100 11.90 7.44 51.55
N GLU A 101 11.25 8.60 51.38
CA GLU A 101 11.20 9.67 52.40
C GLU A 101 10.21 9.39 53.53
N LYS A 102 9.10 8.68 53.27
CA LYS A 102 8.13 8.29 54.31
C LYS A 102 8.58 7.12 55.19
N SER A 103 9.66 6.43 54.81
CA SER A 103 10.18 5.26 55.51
C SER A 103 11.43 5.55 56.37
N VAL A 104 11.73 6.82 56.65
CA VAL A 104 12.77 7.27 57.61
C VAL A 104 12.15 7.81 58.88
#